data_AF-A0A8I2YND6-F1
#
_entry.id   AF-A0A8I2YND6-F1
#
_cell.length_a   1.000
_cell.length_b   1.000
_cell.length_c   1.000
_cell.angle_alpha   90.00
_cell.angle_beta   90.00
_cell.angle_gamma   90.00
#
_symmetry.space_group_name_H-M   'P 1'
#
loop_
_entity.id
_entity.type
_entity.pdbx_description
1 polymer ?
#
loop_
_entity_poly.entity_id
_entity_poly.type
_entity_poly.pdbx_seq_one_letter_code
_entity_poly.pdbx_strand_id
1 'polypeptide(L)'
;MKLYDRLHEPRVPWFTGQRMRLPCLTFTLRPVSAIPSTLGRVFHAKADALGTVEIKTPEELSRSDSLTLVHPWVDFLLDRRPIGGITNLILEEEARHQSSPITSPSSSSATSNVAPSSSQRRASMMERIRRFGSFNTPSRDTSSTDKRIQALQLIARLRQPFGALLFKQTRHNVAEYKRVAAESNITVRIKDETSLEMLIDSVQILDVL
;
A
#
# COMPACT_ATOMS: atom_id res chain seq x y z
N MET A 1 10.04 13.99 -10.13
CA MET A 1 9.61 14.16 -8.72
C MET A 1 9.50 12.77 -8.12
N LYS A 2 10.10 12.47 -6.96
CA LYS A 2 10.16 11.09 -6.44
C LYS A 2 8.79 10.71 -5.86
N LEU A 3 8.32 9.47 -6.07
CA LEU A 3 7.05 8.93 -5.52
C LEU A 3 6.75 9.45 -4.12
N TYR A 4 7.77 9.35 -3.27
CA TYR A 4 7.69 9.70 -1.87
C TYR A 4 7.44 11.17 -1.61
N ASP A 5 7.88 12.07 -2.47
CA ASP A 5 7.55 13.49 -2.29
C ASP A 5 6.04 13.68 -2.49
N ARG A 6 5.42 12.93 -3.42
CA ARG A 6 3.95 12.88 -3.58
C ARG A 6 3.25 12.11 -2.46
N LEU A 7 3.87 11.05 -1.92
CA LEU A 7 3.31 10.27 -0.80
C LEU A 7 3.43 10.99 0.55
N HIS A 8 4.47 11.82 0.71
CA HIS A 8 4.82 12.54 1.93
C HIS A 8 4.28 13.96 1.96
N GLU A 9 3.48 14.33 0.96
CA GLU A 9 2.45 15.35 1.09
C GLU A 9 1.15 14.65 1.52
N PRO A 10 1.01 14.20 2.78
CA PRO A 10 -0.20 13.55 3.23
C PRO A 10 -1.31 14.60 3.26
N ARG A 11 -2.06 14.67 2.18
CA ARG A 11 -3.37 15.30 2.25
C ARG A 11 -4.29 14.25 2.86
N VAL A 12 -4.44 14.33 4.18
CA VAL A 12 -5.50 13.61 4.91
C VAL A 12 -6.80 13.73 4.12
N PRO A 13 -7.61 12.65 4.02
CA PRO A 13 -8.88 12.70 3.30
C PRO A 13 -9.65 13.96 3.68
N TRP A 14 -10.05 14.76 2.69
CA TRP A 14 -10.63 16.07 2.95
C TRP A 14 -11.83 16.31 2.08
N PHE A 15 -12.77 17.12 2.57
CA PHE A 15 -13.94 17.49 1.82
C PHE A 15 -13.68 18.78 1.05
N THR A 16 -14.12 18.83 -0.21
CA THR A 16 -14.22 20.07 -1.00
C THR A 16 -15.69 20.23 -1.40
N GLY A 17 -16.43 21.04 -0.64
CA GLY A 17 -17.89 21.06 -0.70
C GLY A 17 -18.48 19.76 -0.15
N GLN A 18 -19.33 19.09 -0.93
CA GLN A 18 -19.93 17.79 -0.59
C GLN A 18 -19.13 16.58 -1.11
N ARG A 19 -17.96 16.81 -1.70
CA ARG A 19 -17.14 15.75 -2.32
C ARG A 19 -15.98 15.38 -1.41
N MET A 20 -15.76 14.08 -1.22
CA MET A 20 -14.60 13.57 -0.48
C MET A 20 -13.43 13.42 -1.45
N ARG A 21 -12.32 14.08 -1.16
CA ARG A 21 -11.05 13.90 -1.86
C ARG A 21 -10.21 12.89 -1.11
N LEU A 22 -9.85 11.82 -1.79
CA LEU A 22 -9.09 10.72 -1.21
C LEU A 22 -7.84 10.50 -2.07
N PRO A 23 -6.63 10.65 -1.52
CA PRO A 23 -5.44 10.16 -2.19
C PRO A 23 -5.61 8.64 -2.36
N CYS A 24 -5.29 8.11 -3.54
CA CYS A 24 -5.46 6.69 -3.81
C CYS A 24 -4.50 6.19 -4.88
N LEU A 25 -4.32 4.88 -4.91
CA LEU A 25 -3.68 4.22 -6.04
C LEU A 25 -4.76 3.81 -7.02
N THR A 26 -4.61 4.20 -8.27
CA THR A 26 -5.58 3.88 -9.33
C THR A 26 -4.91 2.99 -10.36
N PHE A 27 -5.56 1.87 -10.68
CA PHE A 27 -5.07 0.91 -11.66
C PHE A 27 -6.16 0.64 -12.69
N THR A 28 -5.92 1.02 -13.93
CA THR A 28 -6.81 0.67 -15.04
C THR A 28 -6.73 -0.82 -15.29
N LEU A 29 -7.87 -1.48 -15.37
CA LEU A 29 -7.96 -2.92 -15.58
C LEU A 29 -8.29 -3.22 -17.04
N ARG A 30 -7.53 -4.15 -17.62
CA ARG A 30 -7.85 -4.82 -18.88
C ARG A 30 -8.32 -6.23 -18.56
N PRO A 31 -9.61 -6.55 -18.76
CA PRO A 31 -10.13 -7.87 -18.43
C PRO A 31 -9.46 -8.93 -19.32
N VAL A 32 -9.00 -10.02 -18.69
CA VAL A 32 -8.33 -11.13 -19.39
C VAL A 32 -9.28 -12.32 -19.47
N SER A 33 -9.83 -12.74 -18.33
CA SER A 33 -10.78 -13.85 -18.28
C SER A 33 -11.62 -13.81 -16.99
N ALA A 34 -12.79 -14.45 -17.05
CA ALA A 34 -13.65 -14.67 -15.89
C ALA A 34 -13.77 -16.19 -15.71
N ILE A 35 -13.50 -16.66 -14.49
CA ILE A 35 -13.63 -18.08 -14.14
C ILE A 35 -14.81 -18.19 -13.15
N PRO A 36 -15.85 -18.97 -13.47
CA PRO A 36 -16.90 -19.29 -12.50
C PRO A 36 -16.27 -20.01 -11.30
N SER A 37 -16.61 -19.60 -10.08
CA SER A 37 -16.23 -20.30 -8.85
C SER A 37 -17.47 -20.58 -8.00
N THR A 38 -17.39 -21.60 -7.16
CA THR A 38 -18.49 -22.02 -6.28
C THR A 38 -18.79 -21.01 -5.17
N LEU A 39 -17.83 -20.14 -4.83
CA LEU A 39 -17.89 -19.14 -3.76
C LEU A 39 -17.97 -17.69 -4.29
N GLY A 40 -18.25 -17.51 -5.57
CA GLY A 40 -18.30 -16.19 -6.23
C GLY A 40 -17.64 -16.23 -7.60
N ARG A 41 -17.36 -15.06 -8.18
CA ARG A 41 -16.64 -14.98 -9.45
C ARG A 41 -15.22 -14.51 -9.23
N VAL A 42 -14.29 -15.22 -9.86
CA VAL A 42 -12.87 -14.87 -9.85
C VAL A 42 -12.54 -14.32 -11.23
N PHE A 43 -12.12 -13.06 -11.26
CA PHE A 43 -11.73 -12.38 -12.48
C PHE A 43 -10.21 -12.27 -12.54
N HIS A 44 -9.64 -12.66 -13.67
CA HIS A 44 -8.26 -12.35 -13.98
C HIS A 44 -8.24 -11.13 -14.89
N ALA A 45 -7.52 -10.11 -14.44
CA ALA A 45 -7.36 -8.87 -15.18
C ALA A 45 -5.89 -8.48 -15.17
N LYS A 46 -5.48 -7.71 -16.18
CA LYS A 46 -4.19 -7.03 -16.15
C LYS A 46 -4.43 -5.62 -15.65
N ALA A 47 -3.86 -5.28 -14.50
CA ALA A 47 -3.85 -3.91 -14.02
C ALA A 47 -2.61 -3.20 -14.56
N ASP A 48 -2.80 -1.97 -15.02
CA ASP A 48 -1.68 -1.07 -15.27
C ASP A 48 -0.86 -0.95 -13.98
N ALA A 49 0.46 -1.00 -14.09
CA ALA A 49 1.43 -1.06 -12.99
C ALA A 49 1.43 -2.31 -12.07
N LEU A 50 0.30 -3.02 -11.89
CA LEU A 50 0.25 -4.21 -11.04
C LEU A 50 0.51 -5.54 -11.79
N GLY A 51 0.51 -5.54 -13.12
CA GLY A 51 0.61 -6.77 -13.90
C GLY A 51 -0.68 -7.60 -13.80
N THR A 52 -0.58 -8.93 -13.82
CA THR A 52 -1.76 -9.79 -13.70
C THR A 52 -2.26 -9.81 -12.25
N VAL A 53 -3.55 -9.55 -12.08
CA VAL A 53 -4.25 -9.54 -10.80
C VAL A 53 -5.45 -10.49 -10.83
N GLU A 54 -5.69 -11.13 -9.69
CA GLU A 54 -6.90 -11.88 -9.39
C GLU A 54 -7.83 -11.01 -8.55
N ILE A 55 -9.05 -10.81 -9.02
CA ILE A 55 -10.08 -10.00 -8.36
C ILE A 55 -11.23 -10.94 -7.98
N LYS A 56 -11.53 -10.98 -6.67
CA LYS A 56 -12.70 -11.70 -6.15
C LYS A 56 -13.82 -10.71 -5.90
N THR A 57 -14.94 -10.91 -6.60
CA THR A 57 -16.15 -10.11 -6.43
C THR A 57 -17.38 -10.99 -6.65
N PRO A 58 -18.48 -10.77 -5.91
CA PRO A 58 -19.74 -11.49 -6.16
C PRO A 58 -20.43 -10.99 -7.44
N GLU A 59 -20.11 -9.78 -7.91
CA GLU A 59 -20.77 -9.15 -9.04
C GLU A 59 -20.31 -9.70 -10.40
N GLU A 60 -21.21 -9.65 -11.38
CA GLU A 60 -20.90 -9.96 -12.77
C GLU A 60 -20.26 -8.76 -13.47
N LEU A 61 -18.99 -8.88 -13.85
CA LEU A 61 -18.27 -7.89 -14.63
C LEU A 61 -18.35 -8.23 -16.13
N SER A 62 -18.77 -7.27 -16.94
CA SER A 62 -18.77 -7.42 -18.40
C SER A 62 -17.36 -7.17 -18.96
N ARG A 63 -16.93 -7.96 -19.94
CA ARG A 63 -15.59 -7.81 -20.57
C ARG A 63 -15.38 -6.46 -21.28
N SER A 64 -16.47 -5.79 -21.66
CA SER A 64 -16.44 -4.50 -22.36
C SER A 64 -16.34 -3.30 -21.43
N ASP A 65 -16.35 -3.52 -20.11
CA ASP A 65 -16.35 -2.43 -19.15
C ASP A 65 -14.94 -1.88 -18.95
N SER A 66 -14.80 -0.56 -19.09
CA SER A 66 -13.61 0.16 -18.61
C SER A 66 -13.67 0.17 -17.08
N LEU A 67 -12.84 -0.67 -16.46
CA LEU A 67 -12.78 -0.84 -15.02
C LEU A 67 -11.54 -0.18 -14.45
N THR A 68 -11.69 0.48 -13.31
CA THR A 68 -10.60 1.09 -12.56
C THR A 68 -10.63 0.54 -11.14
N LEU A 69 -9.51 -0.06 -10.75
CA LEU A 69 -9.28 -0.49 -9.39
C LEU A 69 -8.71 0.69 -8.60
N VAL A 70 -9.31 0.99 -7.45
CA VAL A 70 -8.89 2.08 -6.58
C VAL A 70 -8.57 1.50 -5.21
N HIS A 71 -7.33 1.68 -4.78
CA HIS A 71 -6.91 1.35 -3.43
C HIS A 71 -6.74 2.66 -2.64
N PRO A 72 -7.67 2.97 -1.70
CA PRO A 72 -7.57 4.13 -0.83
C PRO A 72 -6.19 4.24 -0.19
N TRP A 73 -5.56 5.41 -0.27
CA TRP A 73 -4.38 5.71 0.52
C TRP A 73 -4.84 6.06 1.92
N VAL A 74 -4.51 5.22 2.88
CA VAL A 74 -4.83 5.48 4.28
C VAL A 74 -3.57 5.21 5.08
N ASP A 75 -3.24 6.09 6.03
CA ASP A 75 -1.97 6.04 6.78
C ASP A 75 -1.76 4.70 7.52
N PHE A 76 -2.83 3.94 7.77
CA PHE A 76 -2.72 2.58 8.33
C PHE A 76 -2.12 1.56 7.35
N LEU A 77 -2.14 1.80 6.04
CA LEU A 77 -1.42 0.98 5.06
C LEU A 77 0.09 1.17 5.18
N LEU A 78 0.50 2.36 5.64
CA LEU A 78 1.86 2.68 6.08
C LEU A 78 2.05 2.44 7.59
N ASP A 79 1.11 1.78 8.30
CA ASP A 79 1.23 1.57 9.75
C ASP A 79 2.61 0.98 10.00
N ARG A 80 3.45 1.77 10.68
CA ARG A 80 4.89 1.54 10.81
C ARG A 80 5.22 0.29 11.62
N ARG A 81 4.18 -0.44 12.06
CA ARG A 81 4.35 -1.77 12.61
C ARG A 81 4.96 -2.65 11.53
N PRO A 82 6.20 -3.12 11.72
CA PRO A 82 6.79 -4.04 10.77
C PRO A 82 5.83 -5.23 10.64
N ILE A 83 5.29 -5.42 9.43
CA ILE A 83 4.66 -6.69 9.09
C ILE A 83 5.79 -7.71 9.28
N GLY A 84 5.61 -8.65 10.22
CA GLY A 84 6.63 -9.66 10.49
C GLY A 84 7.05 -10.31 9.18
N GLY A 85 8.28 -10.07 8.74
CA GLY A 85 8.80 -10.51 7.43
C GLY A 85 9.36 -9.42 6.50
N ILE A 86 9.07 -8.13 6.71
CA ILE A 86 9.59 -7.06 5.83
C ILE A 86 11.11 -6.88 5.95
N THR A 87 11.71 -7.25 7.09
CA THR A 87 13.17 -7.20 7.28
C THR A 87 13.91 -7.95 6.18
N ASN A 88 13.38 -9.07 5.70
CA ASN A 88 14.03 -9.87 4.65
C ASN A 88 13.95 -9.18 3.28
N LEU A 89 12.86 -8.49 2.96
CA LEU A 89 12.72 -7.75 1.70
C LEU A 89 13.63 -6.51 1.66
N ILE A 90 13.80 -5.83 2.80
CA ILE A 90 14.74 -4.70 2.92
C ILE A 90 16.17 -5.22 2.73
N LEU A 91 16.52 -6.33 3.37
CA LEU A 91 17.85 -6.95 3.25
C LEU A 91 18.14 -7.48 1.84
N GLU A 92 17.18 -8.12 1.16
CA GLU A 92 17.36 -8.61 -0.21
C GLU A 92 17.51 -7.48 -1.24
N GLU A 93 16.71 -6.42 -1.12
CA GLU A 93 16.79 -5.27 -2.03
C GLU A 93 18.09 -4.48 -1.80
N GLU A 94 18.56 -4.39 -0.56
CA GLU A 94 19.83 -3.77 -0.20
C GLU A 94 21.03 -4.59 -0.71
N ALA A 95 20.94 -5.93 -0.66
CA ALA A 95 21.95 -6.82 -1.24
C ALA A 95 22.09 -6.67 -2.77
N ARG A 96 21.00 -6.40 -3.50
CA ARG A 96 21.06 -6.14 -4.97
C ARG A 96 21.72 -4.82 -5.33
N HIS A 97 21.71 -3.84 -4.45
CA HIS A 97 22.26 -2.50 -4.69
C HIS A 97 23.66 -2.30 -4.07
N GLN A 98 24.11 -3.21 -3.20
CA GLN A 98 25.44 -3.18 -2.57
C GLN A 98 26.47 -4.10 -3.25
N SER A 99 26.18 -4.69 -4.41
CA SER A 99 27.17 -5.40 -5.22
C SER A 99 28.16 -4.42 -5.88
N SER A 100 29.00 -3.79 -5.05
CA SER A 100 30.30 -3.23 -5.43
C SER A 100 31.38 -4.02 -4.67
N PRO A 101 32.61 -4.14 -5.19
CA PRO A 101 33.59 -5.10 -4.70
C PRO A 101 34.05 -4.71 -3.29
N ILE A 102 33.85 -5.62 -2.32
CA ILE A 102 34.35 -5.45 -0.96
C ILE A 102 35.86 -5.71 -0.94
N THR A 103 36.62 -4.67 -0.60
CA THR A 103 37.96 -4.78 -0.02
C THR A 103 37.83 -5.33 1.40
N SER A 104 38.62 -6.37 1.71
CA SER A 104 38.60 -7.15 2.95
C SER A 104 38.72 -6.33 4.24
N PRO A 105 38.08 -6.75 5.35
CA PRO A 105 38.20 -6.10 6.65
C PRO A 105 39.33 -6.72 7.50
N SER A 106 40.04 -5.87 8.24
CA SER A 106 40.91 -6.24 9.36
C SER A 106 40.18 -6.06 10.70
N SER A 107 40.39 -7.04 11.56
CA SER A 107 39.77 -7.26 12.87
C SER A 107 40.25 -6.32 13.97
N SER A 108 39.37 -5.94 14.90
CA SER A 108 39.71 -5.92 16.34
C SER A 108 38.48 -5.91 17.26
N SER A 109 38.66 -6.65 18.35
CA SER A 109 37.83 -7.01 19.50
C SER A 109 37.39 -5.87 20.42
N ALA A 110 36.25 -6.03 21.12
CA ALA A 110 36.19 -6.32 22.56
C ALA A 110 34.78 -6.13 23.18
N THR A 111 34.53 -6.94 24.20
CA THR A 111 33.32 -7.22 24.98
C THR A 111 32.84 -6.11 25.93
N SER A 112 31.53 -6.04 26.20
CA SER A 112 31.01 -6.07 27.58
C SER A 112 29.50 -6.37 27.63
N ASN A 113 29.14 -7.31 28.50
CA ASN A 113 27.77 -7.74 28.79
C ASN A 113 27.24 -6.92 29.98
N VAL A 114 26.04 -6.35 29.87
CA VAL A 114 25.29 -5.78 31.01
C VAL A 114 23.89 -6.39 31.03
N ALA A 115 23.54 -7.01 32.15
CA ALA A 115 22.28 -7.71 32.40
C ALA A 115 21.10 -6.74 32.63
N PRO A 116 19.85 -7.12 32.31
CA PRO A 116 18.68 -6.33 32.67
C PRO A 116 18.11 -6.76 34.03
N SER A 117 17.91 -5.80 34.92
CA SER A 117 17.19 -6.00 36.18
C SER A 117 15.68 -5.92 35.96
N SER A 118 14.99 -6.94 36.48
CA SER A 118 13.54 -7.02 36.62
C SER A 118 13.09 -6.25 37.85
N SER A 119 12.26 -5.21 37.69
CA SER A 119 11.17 -4.82 38.62
C SER A 119 10.63 -3.42 38.31
N GLN A 120 9.56 -3.30 37.53
CA GLN A 120 8.54 -2.29 37.82
C GLN A 120 7.19 -2.69 37.20
N ARG A 121 6.43 -3.43 38.00
CA ARG A 121 5.04 -3.78 37.76
C ARG A 121 4.16 -2.61 38.23
N ARG A 122 3.09 -2.34 37.48
CA ARG A 122 1.88 -1.57 37.84
C ARG A 122 1.91 -0.06 37.57
N ALA A 123 1.43 0.31 36.37
CA ALA A 123 0.61 1.49 36.18
C ALA A 123 -0.48 1.19 35.13
N SER A 124 -1.73 1.25 35.62
CA SER A 124 -3.02 1.49 34.95
C SER A 124 -3.21 1.09 33.47
N MET A 125 -4.08 0.08 33.27
CA MET A 125 -4.64 -0.30 31.96
C MET A 125 -5.49 0.81 31.31
N MET A 126 -5.91 1.83 32.07
CA MET A 126 -6.70 2.96 31.59
C MET A 126 -5.86 4.12 31.04
N GLU A 127 -4.53 4.11 31.16
CA GLU A 127 -3.65 5.17 30.59
C GLU A 127 -3.26 4.89 29.12
N ARG A 128 -3.67 3.74 28.55
CA ARG A 128 -3.36 3.37 27.15
C ARG A 128 -4.26 4.04 26.12
N ILE A 129 -5.42 4.56 26.52
CA ILE A 129 -6.42 5.10 25.58
C ILE A 129 -6.23 6.62 25.33
N ARG A 130 -5.61 7.36 26.26
CA ARG A 130 -5.36 8.81 26.07
C ARG A 130 -4.15 9.16 25.19
N ARG A 131 -3.39 8.16 24.72
CA ARG A 131 -2.22 8.38 23.84
C ARG A 131 -2.53 8.40 22.34
N PHE A 132 -3.79 8.24 21.94
CA PHE A 132 -4.20 8.24 20.53
C PHE A 132 -4.46 9.63 19.93
N GLY A 133 -4.41 10.71 20.72
CA GLY A 133 -4.86 12.04 20.30
C GLY A 133 -3.80 13.14 20.24
N SER A 134 -2.49 12.83 20.29
CA SER A 134 -1.45 13.86 20.26
C SER A 134 -0.39 13.53 19.22
N PHE A 135 -0.74 13.71 17.95
CA PHE A 135 0.25 13.83 16.88
C PHE A 135 0.88 15.22 16.96
N ASN A 136 1.89 15.36 17.81
CA ASN A 136 2.91 16.38 17.55
C ASN A 136 3.57 15.98 16.23
N THR A 137 3.34 16.73 15.17
CA THR A 137 4.13 16.64 13.94
C THR A 137 5.25 17.67 14.00
N PRO A 138 6.43 17.35 14.56
CA PRO A 138 7.63 18.06 14.13
C PRO A 138 7.85 17.64 12.68
N SER A 139 7.74 18.62 11.78
CA SER A 139 8.23 18.56 10.40
C SER A 139 9.70 18.17 10.42
N ARG A 140 9.98 16.87 10.45
CA ARG A 140 11.32 16.31 10.40
C ARG A 140 11.48 15.79 8.99
N ASP A 141 12.39 16.41 8.23
CA ASP A 141 12.82 15.92 6.93
C ASP A 141 13.11 14.42 7.06
N THR A 142 12.18 13.59 6.61
CA THR A 142 12.38 12.14 6.63
C THR A 142 13.52 11.86 5.67
N SER A 143 14.55 11.18 6.17
CA SER A 143 15.73 10.87 5.37
C SER A 143 15.32 10.10 4.11
N SER A 144 16.12 10.18 3.03
CA SER A 144 15.85 9.41 1.80
C SER A 144 15.69 7.91 2.07
N THR A 145 16.32 7.40 3.14
CA THR A 145 16.21 6.01 3.62
C THR A 145 14.82 5.71 4.18
N ASP A 146 14.25 6.60 5.00
CA ASP A 146 12.91 6.42 5.57
C ASP A 146 11.85 6.35 4.47
N LYS A 147 11.99 7.21 3.45
CA LYS A 147 11.17 7.20 2.24
C LYS A 147 11.27 5.85 1.54
N ARG A 148 12.49 5.38 1.25
CA ARG A 148 12.73 4.08 0.61
C ARG A 148 12.06 2.92 1.37
N ILE A 149 12.26 2.85 2.68
CA ILE A 149 11.66 1.83 3.55
C ILE A 149 10.13 1.84 3.42
N GLN A 150 9.51 3.02 3.40
CA GLN A 150 8.05 3.13 3.26
C GLN A 150 7.52 2.58 1.92
N ALA A 151 8.21 2.74 0.79
CA ALA A 151 7.72 2.07 -0.43
C ALA A 151 7.92 0.57 -0.35
N LEU A 152 9.04 0.10 0.18
CA LEU A 152 9.24 -1.34 0.31
C LEU A 152 8.13 -1.96 1.16
N GLN A 153 7.70 -1.26 2.22
CA GLN A 153 6.53 -1.63 2.99
C GLN A 153 5.23 -1.61 2.17
N LEU A 154 5.01 -0.56 1.37
CA LEU A 154 3.85 -0.47 0.48
C LEU A 154 3.81 -1.62 -0.52
N ILE A 155 4.92 -1.90 -1.22
CA ILE A 155 5.04 -3.00 -2.17
C ILE A 155 4.76 -4.33 -1.46
N ALA A 156 5.40 -4.56 -0.32
CA ALA A 156 5.18 -5.77 0.47
C ALA A 156 3.71 -5.94 0.85
N ARG A 157 3.02 -4.84 1.19
CA ARG A 157 1.59 -4.83 1.50
C ARG A 157 0.73 -5.12 0.26
N LEU A 158 1.03 -4.52 -0.89
CA LEU A 158 0.29 -4.74 -2.13
C LEU A 158 0.47 -6.16 -2.69
N ARG A 159 1.60 -6.82 -2.39
CA ARG A 159 1.81 -8.24 -2.70
C ARG A 159 0.92 -9.17 -1.86
N GLN A 160 0.43 -8.71 -0.70
CA GLN A 160 -0.59 -9.43 0.06
C GLN A 160 -1.98 -9.16 -0.52
N PRO A 161 -2.96 -10.06 -0.31
CA PRO A 161 -4.34 -9.76 -0.67
C PRO A 161 -4.81 -8.48 0.02
N PHE A 162 -5.30 -7.51 -0.76
CA PHE A 162 -5.74 -6.22 -0.25
C PHE A 162 -7.17 -5.90 -0.66
N GLY A 163 -7.85 -5.12 0.20
CA GLY A 163 -9.17 -4.58 -0.07
C GLY A 163 -9.08 -3.42 -1.06
N ALA A 164 -9.95 -3.40 -2.05
CA ALA A 164 -10.00 -2.33 -3.05
C ALA A 164 -11.45 -1.94 -3.35
N LEU A 165 -11.58 -0.78 -3.99
CA LEU A 165 -12.82 -0.34 -4.60
C LEU A 165 -12.69 -0.59 -6.11
N LEU A 166 -13.74 -1.11 -6.72
CA LEU A 166 -13.80 -1.28 -8.17
C LEU A 166 -14.78 -0.27 -8.72
N PHE A 167 -14.36 0.47 -9.74
CA PHE A 167 -15.19 1.45 -10.39
C PHE A 167 -15.33 1.10 -11.86
N LYS A 168 -16.54 1.33 -12.38
CA LYS A 168 -16.84 1.27 -13.81
C LYS A 168 -16.97 2.69 -14.31
N GLN A 169 -16.27 3.02 -15.40
CA GLN A 169 -16.44 4.30 -16.06
C GLN A 169 -17.80 4.32 -16.77
N THR A 170 -18.65 5.27 -16.40
CA THR A 170 -20.06 5.30 -16.83
C THR A 170 -20.25 6.08 -18.15
N ARG A 171 -19.39 7.07 -18.41
CA ARG A 171 -19.43 7.92 -19.61
C ARG A 171 -18.03 8.12 -20.17
N HIS A 172 -17.90 8.07 -21.49
CA HIS A 172 -16.60 8.19 -22.17
C HIS A 172 -16.00 9.60 -22.10
N ASN A 173 -16.81 10.65 -21.87
CA ASN A 173 -16.38 12.05 -21.95
C ASN A 173 -16.39 12.80 -20.61
N VAL A 174 -16.98 12.20 -19.57
CA VAL A 174 -16.94 12.72 -18.20
C VAL A 174 -16.41 11.60 -17.34
N ALA A 175 -15.38 11.88 -16.53
CA ALA A 175 -14.77 10.94 -15.59
C ALA A 175 -15.73 10.61 -14.42
N GLU A 176 -16.93 10.15 -14.75
CA GLU A 176 -17.96 9.69 -13.83
C GLU A 176 -17.78 8.19 -13.61
N TYR A 177 -17.35 7.86 -12.40
CA TYR A 177 -17.12 6.51 -11.97
C TYR A 177 -18.28 6.03 -11.11
N LYS A 178 -18.84 4.87 -11.45
CA LYS A 178 -19.82 4.18 -10.61
C LYS A 178 -19.13 3.03 -9.89
N ARG A 179 -19.27 2.97 -8.57
CA ARG A 179 -18.74 1.85 -7.79
C ARG A 179 -19.44 0.55 -8.20
N VAL A 180 -18.65 -0.45 -8.54
CA VAL A 180 -19.08 -1.82 -8.75
C VAL A 180 -19.00 -2.52 -7.40
N ALA A 181 -20.07 -3.22 -7.00
CA ALA A 181 -20.19 -3.88 -5.71
C ALA A 181 -20.08 -2.89 -4.52
N ALA A 182 -21.04 -1.96 -4.42
CA ALA A 182 -21.08 -0.95 -3.35
C ALA A 182 -21.07 -1.56 -1.94
N GLU A 183 -21.64 -2.76 -1.78
CA GLU A 183 -21.83 -3.42 -0.48
C GLU A 183 -20.84 -4.57 -0.25
N SER A 184 -20.02 -4.92 -1.25
CA SER A 184 -19.13 -6.07 -1.16
C SER A 184 -17.68 -5.66 -1.01
N ASN A 185 -16.94 -6.46 -0.26
CA ASN A 185 -15.49 -6.33 -0.15
C ASN A 185 -14.83 -6.98 -1.36
N ILE A 186 -14.14 -6.16 -2.15
CA ILE A 186 -13.37 -6.63 -3.29
C ILE A 186 -11.96 -6.90 -2.81
N THR A 187 -11.50 -8.14 -2.99
CA THR A 187 -10.13 -8.54 -2.63
C THR A 187 -9.33 -8.74 -3.90
N VAL A 188 -8.15 -8.15 -3.93
CA VAL A 188 -7.23 -8.19 -5.07
C VAL A 188 -5.97 -8.92 -4.66
N ARG A 189 -5.48 -9.81 -5.52
CA ARG A 189 -4.21 -10.51 -5.34
C ARG A 189 -3.35 -10.37 -6.59
N ILE A 190 -2.14 -9.85 -6.42
CA ILE A 190 -1.16 -9.76 -7.50
C ILE A 190 -0.60 -11.15 -7.78
N LYS A 191 -0.50 -11.52 -9.07
CA LYS A 191 0.05 -12.81 -9.52
C LYS A 191 1.49 -12.70 -10.03
N ASP A 192 1.80 -11.59 -10.68
CA ASP A 192 3.12 -11.36 -11.29
C ASP A 192 4.02 -10.49 -10.39
N GLU A 193 5.31 -10.44 -10.70
CA GLU A 193 6.19 -9.46 -10.07
C GLU A 193 5.85 -8.04 -10.54
N THR A 194 5.61 -7.15 -9.57
CA THR A 194 5.29 -5.75 -9.83
C THR A 194 6.55 -4.91 -9.86
N SER A 195 6.75 -4.16 -10.93
CA SER A 195 7.82 -3.16 -10.98
C SER A 195 7.46 -2.00 -10.06
N LEU A 196 8.36 -1.69 -9.13
CA LEU A 196 8.24 -0.54 -8.24
C LEU A 196 8.03 0.74 -9.05
N GLU A 197 8.77 0.93 -10.14
CA GLU A 197 8.71 2.13 -10.97
C GLU A 197 7.32 2.37 -11.55
N MET A 198 6.62 1.32 -12.00
CA MET A 198 5.26 1.50 -12.52
C MET A 198 4.27 1.84 -11.40
N LEU A 199 4.47 1.30 -10.20
CA LEU A 199 3.63 1.60 -9.05
C LEU A 199 3.69 3.09 -8.68
N ILE A 200 4.86 3.72 -8.88
CA ILE A 200 5.07 5.14 -8.62
C ILE A 200 4.13 6.01 -9.47
N ASP A 201 3.98 5.67 -10.74
CA ASP A 201 3.19 6.44 -11.69
C ASP A 201 1.67 6.27 -11.50
N SER A 202 1.26 5.25 -10.75
CA SER A 202 -0.16 4.93 -10.49
C SER A 202 -0.82 5.78 -9.39
N VAL A 203 -0.07 6.65 -8.69
CA VAL A 203 -0.60 7.49 -7.62
C VAL A 203 -1.43 8.65 -8.20
N GLN A 204 -2.70 8.70 -7.85
CA GLN A 204 -3.65 9.74 -8.27
C GLN A 204 -4.50 10.23 -7.09
N ILE A 205 -5.04 11.44 -7.22
CA ILE A 205 -6.06 11.95 -6.30
C ILE A 205 -7.40 11.77 -6.99
N LEU A 206 -8.30 11.03 -6.36
CA LEU A 206 -9.64 10.81 -6.89
C LEU A 206 -10.66 11.64 -6.11
N ASP A 207 -11.53 12.32 -6.85
CA ASP A 207 -12.71 12.99 -6.30
C ASP A 207 -13.85 11.97 -6.23
N VAL A 208 -14.26 11.61 -5.01
CA VAL A 208 -15.36 10.66 -4.77
C VAL A 208 -16.62 11.44 -4.41
N LEU A 209 -17.72 11.10 -5.10
CA LEU A 209 -19.07 11.62 -4.89
C LEU A 209 -19.85 10.78 -3.88
#